data_AF-A0A961AA10-F1
#
_entry.id   AF-A0A961AA10-F1
#
_cell.length_a   1.000
_cell.length_b   1.000
_cell.length_c   1.000
_cell.angle_alpha   90.00
_cell.angle_beta   90.00
_cell.angle_gamma   90.00
#
_symmetry.space_group_name_H-M   'P 1'
#
loop_
_entity.id
_entity.type
_entity.pdbx_description
1 polymer ?
#
loop_
_entity_poly.entity_id
_entity_poly.type
_entity_poly.pdbx_seq_one_letter_code
_entity_poly.pdbx_strand_id
1 'polypeptide(L)'
;MRRRIHGAWRIAGTVVLAIALYTLAWGAPPFSVGYPIHPVGRFVSRYPEKEGNFEVPPTLEELNKPSFYEWDTSLGKHLDGFTLWVLDDFGQPTTVLNDNIVLTGRDLDDGDYHLVVTLLDAPELYDLLVYVRYHQERWDPERIEPGSLFGKEGDRLWYERQDLPGVVTAGMTRIRPDVNGGIKFTEGVFAEFWFNERPADQKPHWLDNAPSGTHNIIEEFTVYPDPDCDCLVLWWEERNVGDLNNDGEVNICDMVPVGRRYGYVSTDGREDDWDWHPDGNRDGEVNYKDIWLMDQNYGNLLSGYRIYRRKAEEPRNREVLLPHRSYPIMPMSIHRPKEWNPIRRTEYRYMDDDVMRNDRPQRWTYRIVPYNARDDREGEKSALEFTVSVDRNSIKIEK
;
A
#
# COMPACT_ATOMS: atom_id res chain seq x y z
N MET A 1 -4.81 71.04 9.35
CA MET A 1 -4.48 70.92 7.91
C MET A 1 -4.36 69.43 7.58
N ARG A 2 -4.94 69.02 6.46
CA ARG A 2 -5.23 67.64 5.99
C ARG A 2 -4.02 66.67 6.00
N ARG A 3 -4.25 65.38 6.34
CA ARG A 3 -4.32 64.25 5.37
C ARG A 3 -4.61 62.89 6.05
N ARG A 4 -5.55 62.15 5.44
CA ARG A 4 -5.81 60.69 5.50
C ARG A 4 -4.60 59.93 4.87
N ILE A 5 -4.39 58.62 4.99
CA ILE A 5 -5.09 57.50 4.31
C ILE A 5 -4.55 56.14 4.85
N HIS A 6 -5.42 55.12 4.79
CA HIS A 6 -5.25 53.68 5.06
C HIS A 6 -4.06 52.94 4.39
N GLY A 7 -3.75 51.76 4.93
CA GLY A 7 -3.07 50.68 4.21
C GLY A 7 -3.24 49.33 4.92
N ALA A 8 -3.90 48.39 4.25
CA ALA A 8 -4.20 47.02 4.67
C ALA A 8 -3.54 46.03 3.69
N TRP A 9 -3.09 44.87 4.21
CA TRP A 9 -2.92 43.54 3.60
C TRP A 9 -2.39 43.37 2.15
N ARG A 10 -1.30 42.59 1.95
CA ARG A 10 -1.31 41.26 1.28
C ARG A 10 0.10 40.65 1.02
N ILE A 11 0.06 39.32 1.00
CA ILE A 11 1.06 38.26 0.75
C ILE A 11 1.65 38.31 -0.67
N ALA A 12 2.95 37.99 -0.80
CA ALA A 12 3.53 37.32 -1.98
C ALA A 12 4.90 36.71 -1.60
N GLY A 13 4.93 35.41 -1.35
CA GLY A 13 6.16 34.61 -1.27
C GLY A 13 6.44 34.00 -2.64
N THR A 14 7.60 34.31 -3.20
CA THR A 14 8.09 33.82 -4.49
C THR A 14 8.80 32.48 -4.28
N VAL A 15 8.29 31.40 -4.88
CA VAL A 15 9.04 30.14 -5.05
C VAL A 15 9.84 30.28 -6.35
N VAL A 16 11.17 30.21 -6.25
CA VAL A 16 12.07 30.18 -7.41
C VAL A 16 12.39 28.72 -7.70
N LEU A 17 11.83 28.19 -8.78
CA LEU A 17 12.14 26.87 -9.32
C LEU A 17 13.28 27.03 -10.34
N ALA A 18 14.46 26.49 -10.03
CA ALA A 18 15.57 26.41 -10.96
C ALA A 18 15.62 25.00 -11.58
N ILE A 19 15.15 24.87 -12.83
CA ILE A 19 15.29 23.64 -13.61
C ILE A 19 16.57 23.76 -14.45
N ALA A 20 17.57 22.95 -14.13
CA ALA A 20 18.74 22.75 -14.98
C ALA A 20 18.50 21.53 -15.88
N LEU A 21 18.27 21.78 -17.17
CA LEU A 21 18.24 20.76 -18.23
C LEU A 21 19.67 20.34 -18.57
N TYR A 22 20.03 19.09 -18.26
CA TYR A 22 21.22 18.44 -18.79
C TYR A 22 20.80 17.22 -19.62
N THR A 23 20.92 17.35 -20.94
CA THR A 23 20.82 16.25 -21.90
C THR A 23 22.18 15.56 -22.00
N LEU A 24 22.26 14.28 -21.67
CA LEU A 24 23.40 13.43 -22.04
C LEU A 24 22.89 12.13 -22.64
N ALA A 25 23.21 11.96 -23.92
CA ALA A 25 23.05 10.73 -24.68
C ALA A 25 24.31 9.90 -24.54
N TRP A 26 24.27 8.77 -23.84
CA TRP A 26 25.22 7.67 -23.97
C TRP A 26 24.50 6.34 -23.77
N GLY A 27 24.70 5.41 -24.72
CA GLY A 27 24.06 4.09 -24.73
C GLY A 27 24.47 3.24 -23.53
N ALA A 28 23.47 2.70 -22.84
CA ALA A 28 23.66 1.72 -21.79
C ALA A 28 23.96 0.32 -22.39
N PRO A 29 24.89 -0.45 -21.83
CA PRO A 29 25.08 -1.86 -22.18
C PRO A 29 23.92 -2.72 -21.64
N PRO A 30 23.63 -3.89 -22.25
CA PRO A 30 22.56 -4.76 -21.79
C PRO A 30 23.00 -5.52 -20.55
N PHE A 31 22.62 -5.04 -19.36
CA PHE A 31 22.68 -5.83 -18.14
C PHE A 31 21.28 -6.34 -17.80
N SER A 32 21.07 -7.64 -17.96
CA SER A 32 19.94 -8.35 -17.40
C SER A 32 20.29 -8.74 -15.97
N VAL A 33 19.92 -7.89 -15.00
CA VAL A 33 19.82 -8.33 -13.61
C VAL A 33 18.53 -9.13 -13.52
N GLY A 34 18.63 -10.42 -13.84
CA GLY A 34 17.55 -11.36 -13.63
C GLY A 34 17.40 -11.58 -12.13
N TYR A 35 16.30 -11.09 -11.56
CA TYR A 35 15.66 -11.82 -10.46
C TYR A 35 15.42 -13.26 -10.94
N PRO A 36 15.38 -14.27 -10.06
CA PRO A 36 14.75 -15.53 -10.41
C PRO A 36 13.30 -15.20 -10.79
N ILE A 37 13.07 -15.03 -12.10
CA ILE A 37 11.75 -14.98 -12.68
C ILE A 37 11.16 -16.34 -12.34
N HIS A 38 10.29 -16.41 -11.34
CA HIS A 38 9.38 -17.54 -11.23
C HIS A 38 8.71 -17.64 -12.60
N PRO A 39 8.90 -18.75 -13.34
CA PRO A 39 8.49 -18.84 -14.73
C PRO A 39 7.00 -18.57 -14.81
N VAL A 40 6.65 -17.40 -15.36
CA VAL A 40 5.37 -16.95 -15.91
C VAL A 40 4.22 -17.91 -15.57
N GLY A 41 3.80 -17.88 -14.31
CA GLY A 41 2.56 -18.52 -13.88
C GLY A 41 1.40 -17.62 -14.30
N ARG A 42 0.52 -18.13 -15.16
CA ARG A 42 -0.80 -17.53 -15.37
C ARG A 42 -1.61 -17.67 -14.08
N PHE A 43 -1.43 -16.77 -13.14
CA PHE A 43 -2.30 -16.67 -11.97
C PHE A 43 -3.51 -15.82 -12.34
N VAL A 44 -4.41 -16.45 -13.07
CA VAL A 44 -5.83 -16.15 -12.88
C VAL A 44 -6.16 -16.81 -11.55
N SER A 45 -6.90 -16.14 -10.65
CA SER A 45 -7.65 -16.83 -9.59
C SER A 45 -8.64 -17.78 -10.30
N ARG A 46 -8.14 -18.96 -10.70
CA ARG A 46 -8.89 -20.01 -11.36
C ARG A 46 -9.49 -20.83 -10.24
N TYR A 47 -10.73 -20.58 -9.91
CA TYR A 47 -11.61 -21.73 -9.71
C TYR A 47 -11.84 -22.29 -11.11
N PRO A 48 -11.32 -23.51 -11.38
CA PRO A 48 -11.75 -24.69 -10.66
C PRO A 48 -10.59 -25.41 -9.96
N GLU A 49 -10.54 -25.32 -8.64
CA GLU A 49 -9.76 -26.28 -7.86
C GLU A 49 -10.36 -27.67 -8.06
N LYS A 50 -9.51 -28.66 -8.37
CA LYS A 50 -9.93 -30.06 -8.46
C LYS A 50 -10.52 -30.48 -7.11
N GLU A 51 -11.70 -31.08 -7.12
CA GLU A 51 -12.31 -31.74 -5.96
C GLU A 51 -11.25 -32.56 -5.20
N GLY A 52 -10.94 -32.18 -3.96
CA GLY A 52 -10.12 -33.01 -3.07
C GLY A 52 -9.07 -32.29 -2.21
N ASN A 53 -8.65 -31.06 -2.55
CA ASN A 53 -7.75 -30.27 -1.72
C ASN A 53 -8.48 -29.06 -1.15
N PHE A 54 -9.40 -29.28 -0.21
CA PHE A 54 -9.73 -28.19 0.70
C PHE A 54 -8.51 -28.01 1.60
N GLU A 55 -7.61 -27.11 1.22
CA GLU A 55 -6.64 -26.59 2.17
C GLU A 55 -7.42 -26.08 3.40
N VAL A 56 -6.80 -26.21 4.57
CA VAL A 56 -7.35 -25.62 5.79
C VAL A 56 -7.64 -24.15 5.46
N PRO A 57 -8.87 -23.63 5.69
CA PRO A 57 -9.18 -22.23 5.42
C PRO A 57 -8.09 -21.37 6.05
N PRO A 58 -7.53 -20.38 5.33
CA PRO A 58 -6.60 -19.48 5.95
C PRO A 58 -7.30 -18.85 7.15
N THR A 59 -6.64 -18.91 8.29
CA THR A 59 -7.12 -18.23 9.50
C THR A 59 -7.19 -16.72 9.23
N LEU A 60 -8.03 -16.00 9.98
CA LEU A 60 -8.06 -14.53 9.86
C LEU A 60 -6.67 -13.93 10.15
N GLU A 61 -5.90 -14.58 11.03
CA GLU A 61 -4.51 -14.22 11.30
C GLU A 61 -3.60 -14.43 10.07
N GLU A 62 -3.78 -15.49 9.29
CA GLU A 62 -3.01 -15.69 8.04
C GLU A 62 -3.41 -14.74 6.91
N LEU A 63 -4.64 -14.21 6.92
CA LEU A 63 -5.10 -13.19 5.98
C LEU A 63 -4.66 -11.78 6.36
N ASN A 64 -4.27 -11.58 7.61
CA ASN A 64 -3.80 -10.32 8.12
C ASN A 64 -2.28 -10.37 8.19
N LYS A 65 -1.60 -9.32 7.71
CA LYS A 65 -0.21 -9.14 8.12
C LYS A 65 -0.17 -8.97 9.65
N PRO A 66 0.91 -9.33 10.35
CA PRO A 66 1.07 -8.92 11.73
C PRO A 66 1.11 -7.39 11.81
N SER A 67 0.41 -6.79 12.77
CA SER A 67 0.59 -5.37 13.05
C SER A 67 2.01 -5.13 13.54
N PHE A 68 2.60 -3.96 13.26
CA PHE A 68 3.91 -3.62 13.81
C PHE A 68 3.90 -3.52 15.35
N TYR A 69 2.73 -3.45 15.99
CA TYR A 69 2.57 -3.59 17.44
C TYR A 69 2.77 -5.02 17.95
N GLU A 70 2.55 -6.01 17.08
CA GLU A 70 2.62 -7.44 17.35
C GLU A 70 3.96 -8.06 16.95
N TRP A 71 4.82 -7.28 16.27
CA TRP A 71 6.15 -7.75 15.89
C TRP A 71 6.98 -8.16 17.11
N ASP A 72 7.70 -9.28 16.95
CA ASP A 72 8.62 -9.75 17.95
C ASP A 72 9.73 -8.71 18.15
N THR A 73 9.76 -8.14 19.35
CA THR A 73 10.77 -7.17 19.76
C THR A 73 12.19 -7.75 19.65
N SER A 74 12.37 -9.07 19.76
CA SER A 74 13.68 -9.73 19.67
C SER A 74 14.33 -9.62 18.28
N LEU A 75 13.54 -9.31 17.24
CA LEU A 75 14.04 -9.06 15.89
C LEU A 75 14.66 -7.67 15.73
N GLY A 76 14.38 -6.75 16.66
CA GLY A 76 14.82 -5.37 16.60
C GLY A 76 16.13 -5.09 17.37
N LYS A 77 16.68 -3.90 17.14
CA LYS A 77 17.77 -3.32 17.94
C LYS A 77 17.20 -2.46 19.05
N HIS A 78 17.71 -2.62 20.26
CA HIS A 78 17.22 -1.90 21.43
C HIS A 78 18.22 -0.86 21.93
N LEU A 79 17.71 0.31 22.31
CA LEU A 79 18.48 1.34 23.02
C LEU A 79 17.51 2.18 23.87
N ASP A 80 17.75 2.31 25.17
CA ASP A 80 17.03 3.21 26.09
C ASP A 80 15.48 3.19 26.00
N GLY A 81 14.89 2.02 25.80
CA GLY A 81 13.44 1.86 25.66
C GLY A 81 12.89 2.09 24.25
N PHE A 82 13.76 2.33 23.28
CA PHE A 82 13.45 2.32 21.85
C PHE A 82 13.75 0.94 21.26
N THR A 83 12.97 0.54 20.25
CA THR A 83 13.24 -0.65 19.43
C THR A 83 13.21 -0.27 17.96
N LEU A 84 14.32 -0.45 17.25
CA LEU A 84 14.41 -0.26 15.81
C LEU A 84 14.28 -1.60 15.09
N TRP A 85 13.32 -1.71 14.18
CA TRP A 85 13.24 -2.79 13.20
C TRP A 85 13.64 -2.29 11.82
N VAL A 86 14.44 -3.08 11.12
CA VAL A 86 14.67 -2.93 9.68
C VAL A 86 13.64 -3.78 8.96
N LEU A 87 13.12 -3.27 7.84
CA LEU A 87 12.16 -4.01 7.04
C LEU A 87 12.79 -4.57 5.77
N ASP A 88 12.21 -5.66 5.26
CA ASP A 88 12.42 -6.10 3.89
C ASP A 88 11.47 -5.40 2.89
N ASP A 89 11.58 -5.73 1.60
CA ASP A 89 10.75 -5.22 0.51
C ASP A 89 9.24 -5.47 0.71
N PHE A 90 8.84 -6.34 1.65
CA PHE A 90 7.46 -6.70 1.97
C PHE A 90 6.96 -6.11 3.29
N GLY A 91 7.77 -5.26 3.93
CA GLY A 91 7.42 -4.60 5.18
C GLY A 91 7.52 -5.50 6.40
N GLN A 92 8.19 -6.64 6.31
CA GLN A 92 8.41 -7.53 7.45
C GLN A 92 9.75 -7.23 8.13
N PRO A 93 9.80 -7.31 9.48
CA PRO A 93 11.06 -7.17 10.20
C PRO A 93 12.11 -8.19 9.75
N THR A 94 13.31 -7.71 9.51
CA THR A 94 14.45 -8.54 9.12
C THR A 94 15.65 -8.24 9.99
N THR A 95 16.45 -9.28 10.28
CA THR A 95 17.69 -9.16 11.06
C THR A 95 18.93 -9.02 10.19
N VAL A 96 18.79 -9.03 8.86
CA VAL A 96 19.92 -9.07 7.91
C VAL A 96 20.92 -7.94 8.14
N LEU A 97 20.44 -6.74 8.47
CA LEU A 97 21.29 -5.56 8.71
C LEU A 97 21.52 -5.27 10.19
N ASN A 98 21.10 -6.15 11.10
CA ASN A 98 21.25 -5.89 12.53
C ASN A 98 22.72 -5.71 12.91
N ASP A 99 23.64 -6.52 12.39
CA ASP A 99 25.07 -6.38 12.73
C ASP A 99 25.70 -5.13 12.12
N ASN A 100 25.06 -4.54 11.10
CA ASN A 100 25.49 -3.31 10.46
C ASN A 100 24.90 -2.05 11.11
N ILE A 101 23.88 -2.17 11.97
CA ILE A 101 23.21 -1.01 12.57
C ILE A 101 23.72 -0.75 13.98
N VAL A 102 24.14 0.50 14.18
CA VAL A 102 24.48 1.06 15.48
C VAL A 102 23.48 2.14 15.83
N LEU A 103 22.84 1.96 16.99
CA LEU A 103 22.02 2.98 17.62
C LEU A 103 22.88 3.76 18.61
N THR A 104 22.86 5.09 18.52
CA THR A 104 23.42 5.96 19.55
C THR A 104 22.37 6.93 20.03
N GLY A 105 22.30 7.13 21.33
CA GLY A 105 21.30 7.97 21.98
C GLY A 105 21.97 8.96 22.90
N ARG A 106 21.37 10.15 23.04
CA ARG A 106 21.78 11.13 24.05
C ARG A 106 20.56 11.87 24.58
N ASP A 107 20.55 12.07 25.89
CA ASP A 107 19.67 13.04 26.53
C ASP A 107 20.12 14.46 26.16
N LEU A 108 19.17 15.36 25.94
CA LEU A 108 19.37 16.78 25.71
C LEU A 108 19.02 17.57 26.98
N ASP A 109 19.44 18.84 27.03
CA ASP A 109 19.37 19.66 28.25
C ASP A 109 17.94 19.87 28.80
N ASP A 110 16.91 19.72 27.96
CA ASP A 110 15.49 19.89 28.32
C ASP A 110 14.75 18.58 28.63
N GLY A 111 15.46 17.45 28.72
CA GLY A 111 14.89 16.11 28.91
C GLY A 111 14.57 15.39 27.60
N ASP A 112 14.64 16.09 26.46
CA ASP A 112 14.45 15.52 25.14
C ASP A 112 15.50 14.45 24.83
N TYR A 113 15.18 13.56 23.91
CA TYR A 113 16.03 12.45 23.52
C TYR A 113 16.37 12.49 22.03
N HIS A 114 17.65 12.35 21.72
CA HIS A 114 18.15 12.31 20.35
C HIS A 114 18.72 10.94 20.01
N LEU A 115 18.02 10.21 19.14
CA LEU A 115 18.38 8.89 18.65
C LEU A 115 18.97 8.99 17.24
N VAL A 116 20.16 8.43 17.04
CA VAL A 116 20.84 8.40 15.74
C VAL A 116 21.02 6.97 15.29
N VAL A 117 20.62 6.69 14.05
CA VAL A 117 20.77 5.39 13.40
C VAL A 117 21.95 5.48 12.44
N THR A 118 23.04 4.79 12.77
CA THR A 118 24.23 4.72 11.95
C THR A 118 24.36 3.33 11.35
N LEU A 119 24.73 3.29 10.08
CA LEU A 119 25.05 2.06 9.37
C LEU A 119 26.58 1.92 9.26
N LEU A 120 27.10 0.73 9.54
CA LEU A 120 28.51 0.36 9.50
C LEU A 120 28.72 -0.86 8.60
N ASP A 121 29.76 -0.84 7.77
CA ASP A 121 30.14 -1.91 6.85
C ASP A 121 28.96 -2.52 6.06
N ALA A 122 27.97 -1.70 5.71
CA ALA A 122 26.79 -2.20 5.04
C ALA A 122 27.07 -2.71 3.63
N PRO A 123 26.34 -3.74 3.19
CA PRO A 123 26.35 -4.16 1.79
C PRO A 123 25.86 -3.02 0.89
N GLU A 124 25.95 -3.22 -0.42
CA GLU A 124 25.32 -2.32 -1.38
C GLU A 124 23.80 -2.33 -1.16
N LEU A 125 23.28 -1.24 -0.58
CA LEU A 125 21.84 -1.05 -0.35
C LEU A 125 21.24 -0.14 -1.41
N TYR A 126 20.01 -0.44 -1.81
CA TYR A 126 19.19 0.41 -2.67
C TYR A 126 18.11 1.13 -1.88
N ASP A 127 17.69 0.51 -0.79
CA ASP A 127 16.62 0.95 0.07
C ASP A 127 16.93 0.55 1.52
N LEU A 128 16.45 1.37 2.46
CA LEU A 128 16.53 1.11 3.88
C LEU A 128 15.29 1.71 4.52
N LEU A 129 14.46 0.83 5.09
CA LEU A 129 13.20 1.16 5.71
C LEU A 129 13.26 0.73 7.17
N VAL A 130 12.82 1.60 8.08
CA VAL A 130 12.85 1.32 9.51
C VAL A 130 11.55 1.73 10.20
N TYR A 131 11.24 0.99 11.25
CA TYR A 131 10.27 1.34 12.27
C TYR A 131 11.01 1.54 13.59
N VAL A 132 10.75 2.64 14.29
CA VAL A 132 11.26 2.88 15.63
C VAL A 132 10.09 2.92 16.60
N ARG A 133 9.95 1.87 17.41
CA ARG A 133 8.99 1.83 18.52
C ARG A 133 9.53 2.59 19.72
N TYR A 134 8.64 3.34 20.36
CA TYR A 134 8.90 4.13 21.55
C TYR A 134 7.76 3.98 22.57
N HIS A 135 8.01 4.34 23.82
CA HIS A 135 6.98 4.40 24.86
C HIS A 135 6.16 5.68 24.72
N GLN A 136 4.99 5.63 24.08
CA GLN A 136 4.11 6.79 23.85
C GLN A 136 3.64 7.52 25.11
N GLU A 137 3.70 6.87 26.28
CA GLU A 137 3.37 7.50 27.57
C GLU A 137 4.48 8.43 28.07
N ARG A 138 5.68 8.33 27.48
CA ARG A 138 6.88 9.08 27.88
C ARG A 138 7.42 9.98 26.78
N TRP A 139 7.32 9.56 25.53
CA TRP A 139 7.96 10.22 24.40
C TRP A 139 6.94 10.68 23.36
N ASP A 140 7.18 11.87 22.81
CA ASP A 140 6.44 12.46 21.69
C ASP A 140 7.42 12.81 20.57
N PRO A 141 7.31 12.21 19.37
CA PRO A 141 8.22 12.51 18.27
C PRO A 141 8.15 13.99 17.87
N GLU A 142 9.30 14.66 17.83
CA GLU A 142 9.41 16.07 17.44
C GLU A 142 9.72 16.22 15.95
N ARG A 143 10.76 15.51 15.49
CA ARG A 143 11.16 15.50 14.09
C ARG A 143 12.02 14.28 13.76
N ILE A 144 12.11 13.99 12.47
CA ILE A 144 12.99 12.99 11.88
C ILE A 144 13.76 13.70 10.77
N GLU A 145 15.06 13.46 10.67
CA GLU A 145 15.88 14.04 9.62
C GLU A 145 16.68 12.96 8.89
N PRO A 146 16.77 13.07 7.55
CA PRO A 146 17.56 12.14 6.76
C PRO A 146 19.04 12.38 7.00
N GLY A 147 19.78 11.32 7.29
CA GLY A 147 21.23 11.36 7.43
C GLY A 147 21.98 11.43 6.09
N SER A 148 23.30 11.40 6.19
CA SER A 148 24.24 11.56 5.06
C SER A 148 24.43 10.30 4.20
N LEU A 149 23.90 9.14 4.61
CA LEU A 149 24.20 7.84 4.00
C LEU A 149 23.76 7.73 2.52
N PHE A 150 22.55 8.17 2.16
CA PHE A 150 21.96 7.93 0.83
C PHE A 150 22.27 8.99 -0.24
N GLY A 151 23.42 9.67 -0.15
CA GLY A 151 23.83 10.64 -1.17
C GLY A 151 23.11 11.98 -1.09
N LYS A 152 23.03 12.70 -2.22
CA LYS A 152 22.51 14.07 -2.28
C LYS A 152 21.02 14.10 -2.56
N GLU A 153 20.40 15.25 -2.29
CA GLU A 153 19.04 15.53 -2.72
C GLU A 153 18.90 15.32 -4.24
N GLY A 154 17.82 14.65 -4.65
CA GLY A 154 17.57 14.26 -6.05
C GLY A 154 17.98 12.83 -6.42
N ASP A 155 18.83 12.18 -5.62
CA ASP A 155 19.23 10.77 -5.85
C ASP A 155 18.35 9.76 -5.10
N ARG A 156 17.50 10.23 -4.19
CA ARG A 156 16.69 9.40 -3.28
C ARG A 156 15.29 9.96 -3.08
N LEU A 157 14.35 9.06 -2.78
CA LEU A 157 13.11 9.40 -2.11
C LEU A 157 13.29 9.20 -0.60
N TRP A 158 12.67 10.08 0.17
CA TRP A 158 12.60 10.03 1.61
C TRP A 158 11.14 10.08 2.03
N TYR A 159 10.76 9.19 2.94
CA TYR A 159 9.45 9.18 3.55
C TYR A 159 9.59 8.97 5.04
N GLU A 160 8.77 9.68 5.81
CA GLU A 160 8.70 9.55 7.25
C GLU A 160 7.27 9.75 7.74
N ARG A 161 6.90 9.07 8.83
CA ARG A 161 5.71 9.40 9.62
C ARG A 161 6.03 9.45 11.09
N GLN A 162 5.49 10.47 11.72
CA GLN A 162 5.61 10.70 13.15
C GLN A 162 4.29 10.52 13.88
N ASP A 163 3.15 10.51 13.16
CA ASP A 163 1.79 10.56 13.69
C ASP A 163 1.20 9.18 14.05
N LEU A 164 2.06 8.16 14.18
CA LEU A 164 1.68 6.83 14.59
C LEU A 164 1.93 6.65 16.10
N PRO A 165 0.94 6.15 16.87
CA PRO A 165 1.10 6.00 18.31
C PRO A 165 2.20 5.01 18.67
N GLY A 166 3.20 5.43 19.41
CA GLY A 166 4.27 4.55 19.91
C GLY A 166 5.22 4.02 18.83
N VAL A 167 5.11 4.51 17.60
CA VAL A 167 5.99 4.15 16.48
C VAL A 167 6.26 5.35 15.60
N VAL A 168 7.48 5.50 15.12
CA VAL A 168 7.78 6.36 13.98
C VAL A 168 8.35 5.53 12.85
N THR A 169 8.12 5.96 11.61
CA THR A 169 8.63 5.27 10.43
C THR A 169 9.50 6.22 9.63
N ALA A 170 10.56 5.68 9.05
CA ALA A 170 11.48 6.41 8.21
C ALA A 170 12.03 5.48 7.15
N GLY A 171 12.18 5.97 5.93
CA GLY A 171 12.61 5.14 4.83
C GLY A 171 13.25 5.94 3.72
N MET A 172 14.32 5.38 3.17
CA MET A 172 14.97 5.86 1.96
C MET A 172 14.88 4.79 0.89
N THR A 173 14.57 5.21 -0.33
CA THR A 173 14.80 4.40 -1.52
C THR A 173 15.54 5.21 -2.55
N ARG A 174 16.48 4.57 -3.24
CA ARG A 174 17.25 5.22 -4.29
C ARG A 174 16.41 5.36 -5.54
N ILE A 175 16.53 6.51 -6.20
CA ILE A 175 15.89 6.75 -7.49
C ILE A 175 16.63 5.96 -8.57
N ARG A 176 15.92 5.11 -9.31
CA ARG A 176 16.43 4.31 -10.42
C ARG A 176 17.75 3.59 -10.08
N PRO A 177 17.75 2.70 -9.06
CA PRO A 177 18.96 2.03 -8.59
C PRO A 177 19.58 1.10 -9.64
N ASP A 178 18.77 0.59 -10.57
CA ASP A 178 19.20 -0.17 -11.74
C ASP A 178 20.11 0.65 -12.69
N VAL A 179 19.88 1.97 -12.76
CA VAL A 179 20.69 2.90 -13.56
C VAL A 179 21.83 3.50 -12.72
N ASN A 180 21.53 3.85 -11.47
CA ASN A 180 22.41 4.66 -10.63
C ASN A 180 23.29 3.84 -9.67
N GLY A 181 23.09 2.52 -9.59
CA GLY A 181 23.69 1.62 -8.60
C GLY A 181 23.17 1.87 -7.17
N GLY A 182 23.68 1.12 -6.20
CA GLY A 182 23.32 1.28 -4.78
C GLY A 182 24.11 2.38 -4.09
N ILE A 183 23.92 2.50 -2.76
CA ILE A 183 24.75 3.39 -1.94
C ILE A 183 26.22 3.01 -2.11
N LYS A 184 27.06 4.03 -2.34
CA LYS A 184 28.52 3.84 -2.50
C LYS A 184 29.26 3.88 -1.16
N PHE A 185 28.56 4.34 -0.12
CA PHE A 185 29.10 4.43 1.22
C PHE A 185 28.72 3.16 1.97
N THR A 186 29.71 2.53 2.58
CA THR A 186 29.50 1.39 3.48
C THR A 186 29.19 1.85 4.90
N GLU A 187 29.43 3.12 5.22
CA GLU A 187 29.22 3.70 6.55
C GLU A 187 28.59 5.09 6.47
N GLY A 188 27.73 5.41 7.44
CA GLY A 188 27.15 6.75 7.58
C GLY A 188 25.88 6.79 8.43
N VAL A 189 25.44 8.02 8.74
CA VAL A 189 24.16 8.23 9.44
C VAL A 189 23.02 8.01 8.44
N PHE A 190 22.12 7.10 8.75
CA PHE A 190 20.90 6.86 7.99
C PHE A 190 19.83 7.90 8.33
N ALA A 191 19.51 8.04 9.61
CA ALA A 191 18.47 8.94 10.09
C ALA A 191 18.74 9.37 11.54
N GLU A 192 18.25 10.56 11.87
CA GLU A 192 18.25 11.14 13.20
C GLU A 192 16.80 11.37 13.66
N PHE A 193 16.50 11.05 14.91
CA PHE A 193 15.16 11.11 15.49
C PHE A 193 15.21 11.92 16.78
N TRP A 194 14.33 12.89 16.92
CA TRP A 194 14.21 13.72 18.12
C TRP A 194 12.86 13.47 18.78
N PHE A 195 12.88 13.28 20.10
CA PHE A 195 11.70 13.03 20.92
C PHE A 195 11.67 14.00 22.09
N ASN A 196 10.51 14.59 22.33
CA ASN A 196 10.28 15.37 23.54
C ASN A 196 9.91 14.43 24.70
N GLU A 197 10.40 14.68 25.93
CA GLU A 197 9.99 13.92 27.12
C GLU A 197 8.60 14.34 27.62
N ARG A 198 7.58 13.91 26.89
CA ARG A 198 6.17 14.05 27.23
C ARG A 198 5.35 12.95 26.58
N PRO A 199 4.17 12.60 27.12
CA PRO A 199 3.25 11.71 26.43
C PRO A 199 2.96 12.23 25.02
N ALA A 200 2.87 11.32 24.04
CA ALA A 200 2.51 11.68 22.68
C ALA A 200 1.13 12.34 22.66
N ASP A 201 1.03 13.53 22.05
CA ASP A 201 -0.24 14.26 21.91
C ASP A 201 -1.15 13.65 20.82
N GLN A 202 -0.61 12.68 20.09
CA GLN A 202 -1.24 12.08 18.94
C GLN A 202 -2.38 11.18 19.37
N LYS A 203 -3.56 11.44 18.82
CA LYS A 203 -4.67 10.50 18.96
C LYS A 203 -4.31 9.24 18.20
N PRO A 204 -4.65 8.05 18.73
CA PRO A 204 -4.47 6.83 17.99
C PRO A 204 -5.13 6.88 16.62
N HIS A 205 -4.31 7.04 15.58
CA HIS A 205 -4.71 6.72 14.23
C HIS A 205 -4.64 5.20 14.15
N TRP A 206 -5.81 4.57 14.25
CA TRP A 206 -5.92 3.15 13.96
C TRP A 206 -5.61 2.99 12.46
N LEU A 207 -4.37 2.61 12.19
CA LEU A 207 -4.00 1.89 11.00
C LEU A 207 -4.85 0.62 10.98
N ASP A 208 -5.17 0.10 9.81
CA ASP A 208 -6.08 -1.03 9.58
C ASP A 208 -7.51 -0.60 9.26
N ASN A 209 -7.69 0.40 8.39
CA ASN A 209 -9.01 0.62 7.80
C ASN A 209 -9.12 -0.17 6.49
N ALA A 210 -10.29 -0.74 6.23
CA ALA A 210 -10.60 -1.19 4.88
C ALA A 210 -10.48 -0.01 3.89
N PRO A 211 -9.98 -0.22 2.66
CA PRO A 211 -9.82 0.84 1.67
C PRO A 211 -11.12 1.63 1.52
N SER A 212 -11.05 2.95 1.75
CA SER A 212 -12.22 3.81 1.79
C SER A 212 -12.04 5.07 0.93
N GLY A 213 -13.16 5.74 0.60
CA GLY A 213 -13.17 6.94 -0.23
C GLY A 213 -13.28 6.66 -1.73
N THR A 214 -13.51 7.71 -2.51
CA THR A 214 -13.86 7.59 -3.93
C THR A 214 -12.73 7.07 -4.80
N HIS A 215 -11.47 7.30 -4.44
CA HIS A 215 -10.32 6.78 -5.18
C HIS A 215 -10.21 5.25 -5.12
N ASN A 216 -10.77 4.64 -4.07
CA ASN A 216 -10.77 3.19 -3.85
C ASN A 216 -11.98 2.47 -4.48
N ILE A 217 -12.84 3.16 -5.24
CA ILE A 217 -13.93 2.52 -5.99
C ILE A 217 -13.33 1.70 -7.14
N ILE A 218 -13.82 0.48 -7.32
CA ILE A 218 -13.45 -0.39 -8.44
C ILE A 218 -13.87 0.27 -9.77
N GLU A 219 -12.90 0.55 -10.65
CA GLU A 219 -13.13 1.16 -11.96
C GLU A 219 -13.28 0.10 -13.06
N GLU A 220 -12.46 -0.95 -12.98
CA GLU A 220 -12.35 -2.03 -13.97
C GLU A 220 -13.14 -3.25 -13.52
N PHE A 221 -14.31 -3.42 -14.14
CA PHE A 221 -15.31 -4.39 -13.72
C PHE A 221 -16.11 -4.91 -14.90
N THR A 222 -16.31 -6.23 -14.93
CA THR A 222 -17.11 -6.91 -15.96
C THR A 222 -18.02 -7.97 -15.33
N VAL A 223 -19.22 -8.12 -15.88
CA VAL A 223 -20.14 -9.23 -15.58
C VAL A 223 -20.40 -10.03 -16.84
N TYR A 224 -20.31 -11.35 -16.76
CA TYR A 224 -20.62 -12.23 -17.87
C TYR A 224 -21.22 -13.56 -17.39
N PRO A 225 -22.02 -14.25 -18.22
CA PRO A 225 -22.45 -15.60 -17.91
C PRO A 225 -21.28 -16.56 -18.17
N ASP A 226 -21.13 -17.56 -17.31
CA ASP A 226 -20.26 -18.70 -17.60
C ASP A 226 -21.14 -19.92 -17.96
N PRO A 227 -21.08 -20.36 -19.23
CA PRO A 227 -21.94 -21.42 -19.75
C PRO A 227 -21.60 -22.80 -19.18
N ASP A 228 -20.41 -22.99 -18.60
CA ASP A 228 -19.97 -24.28 -18.08
C ASP A 228 -20.55 -24.55 -16.68
N CYS A 229 -20.84 -23.51 -15.90
CA CYS A 229 -21.38 -23.59 -14.54
C CYS A 229 -22.84 -23.14 -14.40
N ASP A 230 -23.47 -22.62 -15.46
CA ASP A 230 -24.77 -21.91 -15.39
C ASP A 230 -24.77 -20.85 -14.27
N CYS A 231 -23.72 -20.03 -14.23
CA CYS A 231 -23.51 -19.05 -13.17
C CYS A 231 -23.15 -17.66 -13.72
N LEU A 232 -23.42 -16.62 -12.93
CA LEU A 232 -23.01 -15.26 -13.21
C LEU A 232 -21.60 -15.03 -12.66
N VAL A 233 -20.66 -14.62 -13.52
CA VAL A 233 -19.29 -14.30 -13.09
C VAL A 233 -19.15 -12.79 -12.94
N LEU A 234 -18.76 -12.36 -11.74
CA LEU A 234 -18.33 -11.02 -11.41
C LEU A 234 -16.80 -11.00 -11.47
N TRP A 235 -16.21 -10.15 -12.32
CA TRP A 235 -14.76 -9.99 -12.45
C TRP A 235 -14.37 -8.53 -12.22
N TRP A 236 -13.31 -8.30 -11.44
CA TRP A 236 -12.71 -6.99 -11.24
C TRP A 236 -11.23 -7.07 -10.91
N GLU A 237 -10.55 -5.94 -11.04
CA GLU A 237 -9.20 -5.75 -10.53
C GLU A 237 -9.20 -5.13 -9.13
N GLU A 238 -8.23 -5.53 -8.31
CA GLU A 238 -7.98 -4.97 -6.98
C GLU A 238 -7.83 -3.46 -7.01
N ARG A 239 -8.52 -2.82 -6.07
CA ARG A 239 -8.38 -1.38 -5.82
C ARG A 239 -8.08 -1.14 -4.34
N ASN A 240 -6.80 -0.89 -4.08
CA ASN A 240 -6.26 -0.34 -2.83
C ASN A 240 -5.28 0.78 -3.22
N VAL A 241 -5.74 2.03 -3.21
CA VAL A 241 -4.95 3.18 -3.63
C VAL A 241 -3.88 3.46 -2.60
N GLY A 242 -2.62 3.59 -3.04
CA GLY A 242 -1.45 3.75 -2.19
C GLY A 242 -0.67 2.45 -1.96
N ASP A 243 -1.26 1.30 -2.30
CA ASP A 243 -0.62 -0.03 -2.24
C ASP A 243 0.13 -0.27 -3.56
N LEU A 244 1.31 0.33 -3.65
CA LEU A 244 2.13 0.43 -4.86
C LEU A 244 3.08 -0.77 -5.02
N ASN A 245 3.29 -1.56 -3.96
CA ASN A 245 3.92 -2.87 -4.07
C ASN A 245 2.89 -4.02 -4.19
N ASN A 246 1.60 -3.67 -4.22
CA ASN A 246 0.46 -4.56 -4.38
C ASN A 246 0.48 -5.68 -3.35
N ASP A 247 0.81 -5.43 -2.09
CA ASP A 247 0.90 -6.43 -1.01
C ASP A 247 -0.30 -6.46 -0.07
N GLY A 248 -1.31 -5.63 -0.34
CA GLY A 248 -2.58 -5.57 0.36
C GLY A 248 -2.59 -4.54 1.47
N GLU A 249 -1.45 -3.96 1.83
CA GLU A 249 -1.33 -2.97 2.90
C GLU A 249 -0.59 -1.73 2.42
N VAL A 250 -1.17 -0.55 2.64
CA VAL A 250 -0.49 0.71 2.36
C VAL A 250 0.46 1.06 3.51
N ASN A 251 1.76 0.94 3.30
CA ASN A 251 2.78 1.22 4.30
C ASN A 251 4.03 1.87 3.66
N ILE A 252 5.14 1.93 4.40
CA ILE A 252 6.37 2.59 3.93
C ILE A 252 7.07 1.85 2.78
N CYS A 253 6.82 0.55 2.60
CA CYS A 253 7.43 -0.25 1.54
C CYS A 253 6.88 0.06 0.16
N ASP A 254 5.68 0.65 0.06
CA ASP A 254 5.09 1.11 -1.19
C ASP A 254 5.91 2.20 -1.90
N MET A 255 6.77 2.90 -1.15
CA MET A 255 7.72 3.84 -1.73
C MET A 255 8.79 3.15 -2.61
N VAL A 256 9.16 1.89 -2.31
CA VAL A 256 10.25 1.18 -2.99
C VAL A 256 10.02 1.05 -4.50
N PRO A 257 8.88 0.53 -4.98
CA PRO A 257 8.60 0.45 -6.42
C PRO A 257 8.59 1.83 -7.08
N VAL A 258 8.12 2.89 -6.40
CA VAL A 258 8.17 4.27 -6.90
C VAL A 258 9.60 4.76 -7.07
N GLY A 259 10.47 4.54 -6.07
CA GLY A 259 11.90 4.88 -6.18
C GLY A 259 12.57 4.19 -7.35
N ARG A 260 12.31 2.89 -7.51
CA ARG A 260 12.84 2.08 -8.62
C ARG A 260 12.41 2.60 -9.99
N ARG A 261 11.21 3.17 -10.11
CA ARG A 261 10.63 3.65 -11.38
C ARG A 261 10.50 5.16 -11.49
N TYR A 262 11.09 5.93 -10.58
CA TYR A 262 10.88 7.37 -10.52
C TYR A 262 11.30 8.08 -11.82
N GLY A 263 10.39 8.90 -12.36
CA GLY A 263 10.52 9.60 -13.63
C GLY A 263 10.26 8.73 -14.86
N TYR A 264 9.80 7.49 -14.68
CA TYR A 264 9.30 6.69 -15.78
C TYR A 264 7.97 7.27 -16.28
N VAL A 265 7.82 7.36 -17.60
CA VAL A 265 6.61 7.85 -18.27
C VAL A 265 6.10 6.73 -19.15
N SER A 266 4.84 6.33 -18.99
CA SER A 266 4.20 5.39 -19.92
C SER A 266 4.07 6.07 -21.29
N THR A 267 4.92 5.70 -22.25
CA THR A 267 5.07 6.43 -23.52
C THR A 267 4.21 5.90 -24.66
N ASP A 268 3.70 4.68 -24.57
CA ASP A 268 3.05 4.02 -25.69
C ASP A 268 1.62 3.57 -25.40
N GLY A 269 1.10 3.84 -24.19
CA GLY A 269 -0.20 3.33 -23.74
C GLY A 269 -0.28 1.81 -23.83
N ARG A 270 0.85 1.10 -23.93
CA ARG A 270 0.92 -0.34 -23.83
C ARG A 270 1.27 -0.68 -22.39
N GLU A 271 0.35 -1.42 -21.81
CA GLU A 271 0.49 -2.10 -20.53
C GLU A 271 1.68 -3.07 -20.60
N ASP A 272 2.89 -2.59 -20.33
CA ASP A 272 3.90 -3.48 -19.77
C ASP A 272 3.58 -3.65 -18.28
N ASP A 273 3.76 -4.87 -17.76
CA ASP A 273 3.27 -5.24 -16.43
C ASP A 273 3.87 -4.30 -15.34
N TRP A 274 4.99 -3.62 -15.60
CA TRP A 274 5.70 -2.80 -14.62
C TRP A 274 5.24 -1.36 -14.52
N ASP A 275 4.42 -0.88 -15.45
CA ASP A 275 4.09 0.54 -15.58
C ASP A 275 2.96 1.00 -14.64
N TRP A 276 2.09 0.09 -14.18
CA TRP A 276 0.79 0.48 -13.60
C TRP A 276 0.73 0.56 -12.08
N HIS A 277 1.64 -0.09 -11.36
CA HIS A 277 1.59 -0.05 -9.89
C HIS A 277 2.29 1.15 -9.28
N PRO A 278 3.52 1.49 -9.70
CA PRO A 278 4.19 2.65 -9.14
C PRO A 278 3.50 3.98 -9.53
N ASP A 279 2.78 4.01 -10.66
CA ASP A 279 1.90 5.12 -11.08
C ASP A 279 0.53 4.99 -10.40
N GLY A 280 0.52 5.21 -9.08
CA GLY A 280 -0.67 5.04 -8.24
C GLY A 280 -1.83 5.97 -8.63
N ASN A 281 -1.53 7.15 -9.18
CA ASN A 281 -2.54 8.12 -9.60
C ASN A 281 -3.02 7.93 -11.05
N ARG A 282 -2.36 7.04 -11.82
CA ARG A 282 -2.65 6.73 -13.23
C ARG A 282 -2.56 7.96 -14.14
N ASP A 283 -1.64 8.90 -13.85
CA ASP A 283 -1.41 10.10 -14.67
C ASP A 283 -0.38 9.87 -15.80
N GLY A 284 0.18 8.66 -15.86
CA GLY A 284 1.13 8.21 -16.87
C GLY A 284 2.59 8.48 -16.51
N GLU A 285 2.87 9.04 -15.32
CA GLU A 285 4.22 9.35 -14.86
C GLU A 285 4.43 8.96 -13.39
N VAL A 286 5.42 8.11 -13.12
CA VAL A 286 5.80 7.72 -11.76
C VAL A 286 6.60 8.84 -11.10
N ASN A 287 6.04 9.53 -10.11
CA ASN A 287 6.67 10.66 -9.45
C ASN A 287 6.22 10.82 -7.98
N TYR A 288 6.53 11.97 -7.36
CA TYR A 288 6.21 12.20 -5.94
C TYR A 288 4.69 12.27 -5.66
N LYS A 289 3.85 12.52 -6.66
CA LYS A 289 2.39 12.51 -6.50
C LYS A 289 1.86 11.12 -6.15
N ASP A 290 2.54 10.06 -6.57
CA ASP A 290 2.17 8.69 -6.24
C ASP A 290 2.41 8.38 -4.76
N ILE A 291 3.51 8.90 -4.20
CA ILE A 291 3.80 8.83 -2.76
C ILE A 291 2.74 9.58 -1.94
N TRP A 292 2.16 10.66 -2.47
CA TRP A 292 1.10 11.37 -1.76
C TRP A 292 -0.16 10.51 -1.58
N LEU A 293 -0.46 9.61 -2.51
CA LEU A 293 -1.58 8.67 -2.38
C LEU A 293 -1.32 7.62 -1.30
N MET A 294 -0.07 7.15 -1.18
CA MET A 294 0.37 6.30 -0.07
C MET A 294 0.13 6.99 1.28
N ASP A 295 0.51 8.25 1.41
CA ASP A 295 0.31 9.01 2.66
C ASP A 295 -1.16 9.17 3.07
N GLN A 296 -2.04 9.45 2.08
CA GLN A 296 -3.48 9.60 2.30
C GLN A 296 -4.18 8.29 2.70
N ASN A 297 -3.62 7.16 2.31
CA ASN A 297 -4.21 5.84 2.51
C ASN A 297 -3.39 4.98 3.48
N TYR A 298 -2.40 5.55 4.16
CA TYR A 298 -1.48 4.82 5.02
C TYR A 298 -2.22 3.99 6.09
N GLY A 299 -1.85 2.73 6.21
CA GLY A 299 -2.49 1.73 7.05
C GLY A 299 -3.78 1.15 6.46
N ASN A 300 -4.18 1.48 5.24
CA ASN A 300 -5.28 0.74 4.61
C ASN A 300 -4.83 -0.71 4.39
N LEU A 301 -5.69 -1.66 4.78
CA LEU A 301 -5.46 -3.09 4.62
C LEU A 301 -6.64 -3.74 3.88
N LEU A 302 -6.36 -4.40 2.77
CA LEU A 302 -7.34 -5.11 1.96
C LEU A 302 -7.17 -6.62 2.14
N SER A 303 -8.03 -7.24 2.96
CA SER A 303 -8.06 -8.69 3.13
C SER A 303 -8.90 -9.39 2.06
N GLY A 304 -9.77 -8.66 1.37
CA GLY A 304 -10.65 -9.18 0.32
C GLY A 304 -11.88 -8.31 0.11
N TYR A 305 -12.96 -8.93 -0.39
CA TYR A 305 -14.21 -8.23 -0.68
C TYR A 305 -15.43 -8.94 -0.10
N ARG A 306 -16.37 -8.14 0.39
CA ARG A 306 -17.75 -8.56 0.66
C ARG A 306 -18.62 -8.22 -0.54
N ILE A 307 -19.43 -9.19 -0.97
CA ILE A 307 -20.34 -9.05 -2.10
C ILE A 307 -21.74 -9.24 -1.58
N TYR A 308 -22.52 -8.18 -1.66
CA TYR A 308 -23.91 -8.17 -1.28
C TYR A 308 -24.80 -8.29 -2.51
N ARG A 309 -25.93 -8.97 -2.36
CA ARG A 309 -26.95 -9.10 -3.40
C ARG A 309 -28.33 -8.81 -2.83
N ARG A 310 -29.14 -8.07 -3.58
CA ARG A 310 -30.58 -7.86 -3.33
C ARG A 310 -31.36 -7.85 -4.64
N LYS A 311 -32.68 -8.06 -4.61
CA LYS A 311 -33.49 -7.76 -5.80
C LYS A 311 -33.46 -6.25 -6.05
N ALA A 312 -33.46 -5.83 -7.31
CA ALA A 312 -33.27 -4.42 -7.66
C ALA A 312 -34.31 -3.47 -7.02
N GLU A 313 -35.54 -3.97 -6.82
CA GLU A 313 -36.64 -3.18 -6.22
C GLU A 313 -36.70 -3.27 -4.69
N GLU A 314 -35.83 -4.06 -4.07
CA GLU A 314 -35.79 -4.21 -2.61
C GLU A 314 -34.86 -3.15 -1.98
N PRO A 315 -35.21 -2.65 -0.79
CA PRO A 315 -34.36 -1.70 -0.07
C PRO A 315 -33.03 -2.34 0.35
N ARG A 316 -32.00 -1.51 0.54
CA ARG A 316 -30.63 -1.94 0.90
C ARG A 316 -30.55 -2.83 2.15
N ASN A 317 -31.45 -2.67 3.12
CA ASN A 317 -31.49 -3.53 4.32
C ASN A 317 -31.97 -4.97 4.06
N ARG A 318 -32.29 -5.33 2.81
CA ARG A 318 -32.59 -6.69 2.36
C ARG A 318 -31.41 -7.37 1.67
N GLU A 319 -30.27 -6.70 1.60
CA GLU A 319 -29.04 -7.30 1.09
C GLU A 319 -28.67 -8.58 1.85
N VAL A 320 -28.23 -9.56 1.09
CA VAL A 320 -27.65 -10.80 1.61
C VAL A 320 -26.17 -10.80 1.22
N LEU A 321 -25.30 -11.02 2.20
CA LEU A 321 -23.89 -11.29 1.95
C LEU A 321 -23.77 -12.64 1.24
N LEU A 322 -23.17 -12.62 0.05
CA LEU A 322 -22.86 -13.85 -0.67
C LEU A 322 -21.70 -14.57 0.04
N PRO A 323 -21.81 -15.89 0.28
CA PRO A 323 -20.83 -16.61 1.09
C PRO A 323 -19.50 -16.76 0.36
N HIS A 324 -18.42 -16.95 1.11
CA HIS A 324 -17.18 -17.41 0.50
C HIS A 324 -17.37 -18.80 -0.09
N ARG A 325 -17.11 -18.95 -1.39
CA ARG A 325 -17.38 -20.21 -2.09
C ARG A 325 -16.62 -21.41 -1.56
N SER A 326 -15.34 -21.22 -1.22
CA SER A 326 -14.49 -22.32 -0.73
C SER A 326 -14.55 -22.48 0.79
N TYR A 327 -14.95 -21.43 1.50
CA TYR A 327 -14.81 -21.33 2.96
C TYR A 327 -16.02 -20.61 3.56
N PRO A 328 -17.23 -21.17 3.51
CA PRO A 328 -18.48 -20.45 3.83
C PRO A 328 -18.56 -19.81 5.22
N ILE A 329 -17.66 -20.18 6.14
CA ILE A 329 -17.54 -19.59 7.48
C ILE A 329 -16.78 -18.25 7.50
N MET A 330 -16.13 -17.88 6.40
CA MET A 330 -15.37 -16.63 6.31
C MET A 330 -16.29 -15.42 6.34
N PRO A 331 -15.88 -14.32 6.99
CA PRO A 331 -16.69 -13.10 7.08
C PRO A 331 -16.67 -12.28 5.78
N MET A 332 -16.22 -12.82 4.66
CA MET A 332 -16.12 -12.14 3.36
C MET A 332 -16.51 -13.08 2.22
N SER A 333 -16.80 -12.54 1.04
CA SER A 333 -17.23 -13.35 -0.12
C SER A 333 -16.05 -13.89 -0.92
N ILE A 334 -14.93 -13.17 -0.92
CA ILE A 334 -13.68 -13.59 -1.56
C ILE A 334 -12.52 -12.95 -0.81
N HIS A 335 -11.52 -13.76 -0.43
CA HIS A 335 -10.30 -13.25 0.18
C HIS A 335 -9.25 -12.94 -0.88
N ARG A 336 -8.33 -12.06 -0.51
CA ARG A 336 -7.14 -11.75 -1.30
C ARG A 336 -6.22 -12.99 -1.36
N PRO A 337 -5.71 -13.39 -2.53
CA PRO A 337 -4.80 -14.53 -2.63
C PRO A 337 -3.54 -14.32 -1.80
N LYS A 338 -3.05 -15.40 -1.17
CA LYS A 338 -1.79 -15.39 -0.41
C LYS A 338 -0.57 -15.18 -1.32
N GLU A 339 -0.61 -15.79 -2.51
CA GLU A 339 0.37 -15.55 -3.56
C GLU A 339 -0.06 -14.32 -4.36
N TRP A 340 0.55 -13.19 -4.04
CA TRP A 340 0.50 -11.97 -4.82
C TRP A 340 1.67 -11.83 -5.81
N ASN A 341 1.47 -10.97 -6.80
CA ASN A 341 2.52 -10.55 -7.71
C ASN A 341 2.70 -9.03 -7.52
N PRO A 342 3.89 -8.54 -7.12
CA PRO A 342 4.12 -7.10 -6.96
C PRO A 342 3.99 -6.32 -8.28
N ILE A 343 3.95 -7.04 -9.41
CA ILE A 343 3.89 -6.49 -10.76
C ILE A 343 2.46 -6.52 -11.30
N ARG A 344 1.55 -7.38 -10.81
CA ARG A 344 0.19 -7.51 -11.40
C ARG A 344 -0.88 -7.38 -10.35
N ARG A 345 -1.85 -6.48 -10.60
CA ARG A 345 -3.00 -6.29 -9.72
C ARG A 345 -3.70 -7.63 -9.51
N THR A 346 -4.11 -7.85 -8.27
CA THR A 346 -4.88 -9.03 -7.96
C THR A 346 -6.22 -8.97 -8.71
N GLU A 347 -6.49 -9.95 -9.55
CA GLU A 347 -7.80 -10.12 -10.18
C GLU A 347 -8.72 -10.95 -9.28
N TYR A 348 -9.97 -10.52 -9.16
CA TYR A 348 -11.00 -11.22 -8.42
C TYR A 348 -12.05 -11.78 -9.37
N ARG A 349 -12.52 -13.00 -9.08
CA ARG A 349 -13.60 -13.69 -9.79
C ARG A 349 -14.54 -14.31 -8.78
N TYR A 350 -15.80 -13.87 -8.80
CA TYR A 350 -16.85 -14.44 -7.97
C TYR A 350 -17.96 -15.03 -8.84
N MET A 351 -18.34 -16.28 -8.55
CA MET A 351 -19.36 -17.03 -9.28
C MET A 351 -20.65 -17.08 -8.46
N ASP A 352 -21.73 -16.49 -8.97
CA ASP A 352 -23.07 -16.54 -8.39
C ASP A 352 -23.98 -17.48 -9.21
N ASP A 353 -24.17 -18.70 -8.70
CA ASP A 353 -24.94 -19.78 -9.33
C ASP A 353 -26.42 -19.80 -8.93
N ASP A 354 -26.85 -18.91 -8.04
CA ASP A 354 -28.26 -18.81 -7.61
C ASP A 354 -29.10 -17.99 -8.60
N VAL A 355 -28.47 -17.09 -9.37
CA VAL A 355 -29.19 -16.10 -10.20
C VAL A 355 -29.71 -16.68 -11.51
N MET A 356 -29.01 -17.66 -12.11
CA MET A 356 -29.36 -18.20 -13.43
C MET A 356 -30.49 -19.25 -13.39
N ARG A 357 -30.87 -19.76 -12.20
CA ARG A 357 -31.78 -20.92 -12.05
C ARG A 357 -33.25 -20.65 -12.39
N ASN A 358 -33.64 -19.42 -12.73
CA ASN A 358 -35.03 -19.03 -12.92
C ASN A 358 -35.38 -18.67 -14.38
N ASP A 359 -36.45 -19.26 -14.91
CA ASP A 359 -36.95 -19.02 -16.28
C ASP A 359 -37.55 -17.62 -16.52
N ARG A 360 -37.65 -16.79 -15.47
CA ARG A 360 -38.22 -15.43 -15.56
C ARG A 360 -37.10 -14.40 -15.48
N PRO A 361 -37.14 -13.32 -16.28
CA PRO A 361 -36.22 -12.21 -16.12
C PRO A 361 -36.21 -11.71 -14.68
N GLN A 362 -35.03 -11.61 -14.09
CA GLN A 362 -34.82 -11.08 -12.74
C GLN A 362 -33.82 -9.94 -12.77
N ARG A 363 -34.04 -8.94 -11.92
CA ARG A 363 -33.15 -7.81 -11.72
C ARG A 363 -32.53 -7.91 -10.33
N TRP A 364 -31.21 -7.95 -10.28
CA TRP A 364 -30.42 -8.07 -9.07
C TRP A 364 -29.49 -6.88 -8.94
N THR A 365 -29.44 -6.24 -7.78
CA THR A 365 -28.44 -5.23 -7.46
C THR A 365 -27.35 -5.90 -6.63
N TYR A 366 -26.11 -5.69 -7.05
CA TYR A 366 -24.91 -6.14 -6.37
C TYR A 366 -24.17 -4.95 -5.78
N ARG A 367 -23.53 -5.17 -4.64
CA ARG A 367 -22.63 -4.22 -4.00
C ARG A 367 -21.35 -4.92 -3.58
N ILE A 368 -20.22 -4.55 -4.19
CA ILE A 368 -18.88 -5.09 -3.91
C ILE A 368 -18.16 -4.10 -3.01
N VAL A 369 -17.68 -4.53 -1.85
CA VAL A 369 -17.16 -3.67 -0.80
C VAL A 369 -15.78 -4.17 -0.35
N PRO A 370 -14.74 -3.32 -0.37
CA PRO A 370 -13.46 -3.65 0.24
C PRO A 370 -13.64 -4.04 1.71
N TYR A 371 -12.91 -5.07 2.15
CA TYR A 371 -13.04 -5.59 3.51
C TYR A 371 -11.67 -5.79 4.15
N ASN A 372 -11.56 -5.37 5.41
CA ASN A 372 -10.43 -5.64 6.27
C ASN A 372 -10.82 -6.67 7.34
N ALA A 373 -10.15 -7.82 7.33
CA ALA A 373 -10.39 -8.89 8.28
C ALA A 373 -9.78 -8.61 9.66
N ARG A 374 -8.84 -7.68 9.79
CA ARG A 374 -8.19 -7.36 11.07
C ARG A 374 -9.12 -6.65 12.03
N ASP A 375 -9.91 -5.70 11.53
CA ASP A 375 -10.83 -4.89 12.35
C ASP A 375 -12.32 -5.16 12.05
N ASP A 376 -12.60 -6.12 11.17
CA ASP A 376 -13.95 -6.47 10.68
C ASP A 376 -14.70 -5.27 10.09
N ARG A 377 -13.99 -4.37 9.40
CA ARG A 377 -14.60 -3.18 8.77
C ARG A 377 -14.69 -3.26 7.26
N GLU A 378 -15.65 -2.49 6.77
CA GLU A 378 -15.94 -2.32 5.35
C GLU A 378 -15.55 -0.93 4.85
N GLY A 379 -15.00 -0.89 3.65
CA GLY A 379 -14.75 0.29 2.86
C GLY A 379 -16.02 0.86 2.23
N GLU A 380 -17.05 1.17 3.03
CA GLU A 380 -18.40 1.49 2.53
C GLU A 380 -18.44 2.64 1.51
N LYS A 381 -17.55 3.63 1.65
CA LYS A 381 -17.43 4.75 0.71
C LYS A 381 -16.76 4.39 -0.63
N SER A 382 -16.23 3.17 -0.73
CA SER A 382 -15.55 2.61 -1.90
C SER A 382 -16.35 1.47 -2.52
N ALA A 383 -17.58 1.25 -2.05
CA ALA A 383 -18.44 0.21 -2.58
C ALA A 383 -18.80 0.49 -4.05
N LEU A 384 -18.63 -0.52 -4.91
CA LEU A 384 -19.17 -0.54 -6.27
C LEU A 384 -20.58 -1.12 -6.22
N GLU A 385 -21.60 -0.33 -6.58
CA GLU A 385 -23.00 -0.81 -6.71
C GLU A 385 -23.41 -0.80 -8.18
N PHE A 386 -24.05 -1.87 -8.66
CA PHE A 386 -24.56 -2.00 -10.03
C PHE A 386 -25.75 -2.95 -10.07
N THR A 387 -26.60 -2.81 -11.09
CA THR A 387 -27.76 -3.68 -11.31
C THR A 387 -27.57 -4.55 -12.53
N VAL A 388 -27.91 -5.82 -12.43
CA VAL A 388 -27.88 -6.78 -13.53
C VAL A 388 -29.29 -7.29 -13.77
N SER A 389 -29.74 -7.21 -15.01
CA SER A 389 -30.93 -7.91 -15.49
C SER A 389 -30.47 -9.20 -16.16
N VAL A 390 -30.94 -10.33 -15.63
CA VAL A 390 -30.61 -11.67 -16.11
C VAL A 390 -31.88 -12.29 -16.68
N ASP A 391 -31.79 -12.77 -17.93
CA ASP A 391 -32.75 -13.69 -18.52
C ASP A 391 -32.02 -14.92 -19.08
N ARG A 392 -32.77 -15.94 -19.52
CA ARG A 392 -32.21 -17.24 -19.95
C ARG A 392 -31.20 -17.13 -21.10
N ASN A 393 -31.24 -16.06 -21.89
CA ASN A 393 -30.46 -15.89 -23.12
C ASN A 393 -29.64 -14.59 -23.13
N SER A 394 -29.78 -13.72 -22.13
CA SER A 394 -29.17 -12.39 -22.13
C SER A 394 -28.89 -11.87 -20.73
N ILE A 395 -27.81 -11.09 -20.64
CA ILE A 395 -27.42 -10.34 -19.45
C ILE A 395 -27.29 -8.88 -19.85
N LYS A 396 -27.94 -7.99 -19.10
CA LYS A 396 -27.84 -6.54 -19.27
C LYS A 396 -27.38 -5.91 -17.96
N ILE A 397 -26.30 -5.13 -18.02
CA ILE A 397 -25.75 -4.40 -16.88
C ILE A 397 -26.25 -2.95 -16.93
N GLU A 398 -26.73 -2.45 -15.80
CA GLU A 398 -27.12 -1.06 -15.56
C GLU A 398 -26.22 -0.54 -14.43
N LYS A 399 -25.27 0.33 -14.76
CA LYS A 399 -24.39 1.00 -13.79
C LYS A 399 -25.09 2.20 -13.17
#